data_AF-A0A371FPL5-F1
#
_entry.id   AF-A0A371FPL5-F1
#
_cell.length_a   1.000
_cell.length_b   1.000
_cell.length_c   1.000
_cell.angle_alpha   90.00
_cell.angle_beta   90.00
_cell.angle_gamma   90.00
#
_symmetry.space_group_name_H-M   'P 1'
#
loop_
_entity.id
_entity.type
_entity.pdbx_description
1 polymer ?
#
loop_
_entity_poly.entity_id
_entity_poly.type
_entity_poly.pdbx_seq_one_letter_code
_entity_poly.pdbx_strand_id
1 'polypeptide(L)'
;MDLSLANNSSPPRPRWRKVAYGGMQPGYDDNHTDESFLEGMVMNASVVKRDMLKVMLDSVSISEYLCIVALVVLVWTYTLTSTIDENSLLFIDVSLLVSVAASLLVLHLFLHDYSESTVKAPGVLKNPALTSCISVNASVVASVFVASRLPSRLHVFLFAPLVTYCIKKYSFRLHLCFSISLMATTLSFVYMLHRLLFVLLLSLLVFVNVICPYWLIRIQEYKFEINGPWDEAKLCFDITD
;
A
#
# COMPACT_ATOMS: atom_id res chain seq x y z
N MET A 1 88.02 3.78 -13.10
CA MET A 1 86.77 3.55 -12.34
C MET A 1 86.01 4.86 -12.38
N ASP A 2 85.17 5.06 -13.39
CA ASP A 2 84.32 6.24 -13.51
C ASP A 2 82.85 5.80 -13.37
N LEU A 3 82.20 6.35 -12.33
CA LEU A 3 80.81 6.10 -11.97
C LEU A 3 79.88 6.95 -12.86
N SER A 4 79.16 6.31 -13.77
CA SER A 4 78.03 6.92 -14.48
C SER A 4 76.74 6.78 -13.66
N LEU A 5 76.41 7.83 -12.90
CA LEU A 5 75.09 8.01 -12.29
C LEU A 5 74.06 8.30 -13.39
N ALA A 6 73.36 7.27 -13.85
CA ALA A 6 72.23 7.42 -14.74
C ALA A 6 71.05 8.06 -13.98
N ASN A 7 70.73 9.29 -14.38
CA ASN A 7 69.67 10.13 -13.84
C ASN A 7 68.29 9.57 -14.23
N ASN A 8 67.58 8.93 -13.29
CA ASN A 8 66.21 8.45 -13.49
C ASN A 8 65.21 9.61 -13.40
N SER A 9 65.01 10.35 -14.49
CA SER A 9 63.88 11.27 -14.62
C SER A 9 62.66 10.51 -15.17
N SER A 10 61.61 10.40 -14.36
CA SER A 10 60.33 9.85 -14.81
C SER A 10 59.60 10.84 -15.73
N PRO A 11 58.88 10.39 -16.78
CA PRO A 11 58.20 11.29 -17.72
C PRO A 11 57.09 12.08 -17.01
N PRO A 12 56.85 13.34 -17.40
CA PRO A 12 55.82 14.17 -16.77
C PRO A 12 54.44 13.55 -17.00
N ARG A 13 53.71 13.29 -15.92
CA ARG A 13 52.34 12.77 -15.99
C ARG A 13 51.42 13.82 -16.63
N PRO A 14 50.60 13.46 -17.62
CA PRO A 14 49.69 14.41 -18.26
C PRO A 14 48.72 15.01 -17.23
N ARG A 15 48.54 16.33 -17.27
CA ARG A 15 47.59 17.05 -16.42
C ARG A 15 46.16 16.70 -16.86
N TRP A 16 45.34 16.26 -15.91
CA TRP A 16 43.91 16.08 -16.12
C TRP A 16 43.28 17.38 -16.63
N ARG A 17 42.54 17.28 -17.74
CA ARG A 17 41.75 18.37 -18.31
C ARG A 17 40.28 17.97 -18.25
N LYS A 18 39.40 18.88 -17.83
CA LYS A 18 37.96 18.65 -17.93
C LYS A 18 37.56 18.78 -19.40
N VAL A 19 37.26 17.64 -20.03
CA VAL A 19 36.90 17.58 -21.46
C VAL A 19 35.38 17.66 -21.67
N ALA A 20 34.58 17.50 -20.61
CA ALA A 20 33.11 17.40 -20.71
C ALA A 20 32.41 18.62 -21.37
N TYR A 21 33.05 19.79 -21.40
CA TYR A 21 32.53 21.00 -22.05
C TYR A 21 33.56 21.60 -23.03
N GLY A 22 34.58 20.81 -23.40
CA GLY A 22 35.76 21.26 -24.12
C GLY A 22 35.57 21.32 -25.63
N GLY A 23 34.63 22.16 -26.10
CA GLY A 23 34.47 22.52 -27.51
C GLY A 23 33.57 21.58 -28.32
N MET A 24 32.84 22.19 -29.26
CA MET A 24 31.97 21.53 -30.23
C MET A 24 32.77 20.52 -31.06
N GLN A 25 32.24 19.31 -31.22
CA GLN A 25 32.88 18.30 -32.06
C GLN A 25 32.90 18.82 -33.51
N PRO A 26 34.07 18.91 -34.18
CA PRO A 26 34.14 19.47 -35.52
C PRO A 26 33.31 18.64 -36.50
N GLY A 27 32.41 19.29 -37.24
CA GLY A 27 31.58 18.65 -38.27
C GLY A 27 30.17 18.26 -37.84
N TYR A 28 29.78 18.52 -36.59
CA TYR A 28 28.44 18.23 -36.08
C TYR A 28 27.86 19.46 -35.41
N ASP A 29 26.61 19.77 -35.74
CA ASP A 29 25.83 20.80 -35.06
C ASP A 29 25.54 20.36 -33.61
N ASP A 30 25.29 21.33 -32.73
CA ASP A 30 25.07 21.07 -31.29
C ASP A 30 23.84 20.17 -31.01
N ASN A 31 22.90 20.11 -31.96
CA ASN A 31 21.71 19.25 -31.93
C ASN A 31 21.85 17.98 -32.79
N HIS A 32 23.05 17.64 -33.24
CA HIS A 32 23.27 16.47 -34.07
C HIS A 32 23.06 15.17 -33.28
N THR A 33 22.13 14.35 -33.74
CA THR A 33 21.94 12.97 -33.28
C THR A 33 22.34 11.98 -34.37
N ASP A 34 23.05 10.93 -33.98
CA ASP A 34 23.42 9.81 -34.86
C ASP A 34 22.18 9.10 -35.44
N GLU A 35 22.26 8.56 -36.65
CA GLU A 35 21.15 7.81 -37.28
C GLU A 35 20.73 6.55 -36.48
N SER A 36 21.66 5.94 -35.74
CA SER A 36 21.42 4.81 -34.82
C SER A 36 20.71 5.21 -33.53
N PHE A 37 20.54 6.51 -33.24
CA PHE A 37 19.90 6.98 -32.02
C PHE A 37 18.47 6.45 -31.86
N LEU A 38 17.71 6.39 -32.95
CA LEU A 38 16.34 5.89 -32.96
C LEU A 38 16.28 4.36 -32.90
N GLU A 39 17.37 3.67 -33.22
CA GLU A 39 17.44 2.19 -33.17
C GLU A 39 17.32 1.67 -31.72
N GLY A 40 17.76 2.47 -30.74
CA GLY A 40 17.63 2.17 -29.31
C GLY A 40 16.28 2.53 -28.69
N MET A 41 15.34 3.12 -29.44
CA MET A 41 14.03 3.48 -28.90
C MET A 41 13.15 2.25 -28.77
N VAL A 42 12.80 1.92 -27.52
CA VAL A 42 11.88 0.81 -27.22
C VAL A 42 10.61 1.37 -26.61
N MET A 43 9.48 1.15 -27.30
CA MET A 43 8.17 1.44 -26.74
C MET A 43 7.78 0.33 -25.76
N ASN A 44 7.24 0.72 -24.61
CA ASN A 44 6.57 -0.18 -23.68
C ASN A 44 7.47 -1.31 -23.15
N ALA A 45 8.78 -1.06 -23.03
CA ALA A 45 9.77 -2.03 -22.54
C ALA A 45 9.46 -2.58 -21.14
N SER A 46 8.73 -1.80 -20.32
CA SER A 46 8.48 -2.03 -18.89
C SER A 46 7.02 -2.37 -18.56
N VAL A 47 6.19 -2.84 -19.51
CA VAL A 47 4.78 -3.15 -19.23
C VAL A 47 4.65 -4.36 -18.30
N VAL A 48 4.44 -4.09 -17.02
CA VAL A 48 4.17 -5.10 -15.99
C VAL A 48 2.73 -5.60 -16.13
N LYS A 49 2.57 -6.84 -16.60
CA LYS A 49 1.27 -7.54 -16.58
C LYS A 49 0.87 -7.79 -15.11
N ARG A 50 -0.23 -7.17 -14.68
CA ARG A 50 -0.77 -7.37 -13.33
C ARG A 50 -1.70 -8.58 -13.33
N ASP A 51 -1.56 -9.41 -12.30
CA ASP A 51 -2.51 -10.50 -12.07
C ASP A 51 -3.87 -9.94 -11.66
N MET A 52 -4.91 -10.20 -12.47
CA MET A 52 -6.30 -9.78 -12.21
C MET A 52 -6.75 -10.13 -10.79
N LEU A 53 -6.47 -11.37 -10.34
CA LEU A 53 -6.89 -11.85 -9.03
C LEU A 53 -6.26 -11.06 -7.89
N LYS A 54 -5.00 -10.62 -8.05
CA LYS A 54 -4.31 -9.83 -7.04
C LYS A 54 -4.93 -8.44 -6.91
N VAL A 55 -5.26 -7.81 -8.03
CA VAL A 55 -5.92 -6.49 -8.03
C VAL A 55 -7.34 -6.57 -7.46
N MET A 56 -8.09 -7.62 -7.81
CA MET A 56 -9.42 -7.86 -7.22
C MET A 56 -9.32 -8.09 -5.71
N LEU A 57 -8.35 -8.88 -5.26
CA LEU A 57 -8.10 -9.14 -3.85
C LEU A 57 -7.73 -7.87 -3.08
N ASP A 58 -6.93 -6.98 -3.67
CA ASP A 58 -6.59 -5.70 -3.04
C ASP A 58 -7.81 -4.76 -2.99
N SER A 59 -8.75 -4.86 -3.94
CA SER A 59 -10.01 -4.09 -3.93
C SER A 59 -11.01 -4.54 -2.85
N VAL A 60 -10.86 -5.75 -2.30
CA VAL A 60 -11.70 -6.26 -1.20
C VAL A 60 -11.61 -5.36 0.04
N SER A 61 -10.41 -4.84 0.35
CA SER A 61 -10.25 -3.91 1.47
C SER A 61 -11.04 -2.62 1.27
N ILE A 62 -11.16 -2.11 0.03
CA ILE A 62 -11.96 -0.92 -0.28
C ILE A 62 -13.44 -1.20 -0.03
N SER A 63 -13.91 -2.37 -0.46
CA SER A 63 -15.29 -2.82 -0.27
C SER A 63 -15.66 -3.01 1.21
N GLU A 64 -14.70 -3.42 2.03
CA GLU A 64 -14.84 -3.51 3.48
C GLU A 64 -15.13 -2.13 4.09
N TYR A 65 -14.38 -1.09 3.70
CA TYR A 65 -14.65 0.28 4.16
C TYR A 65 -16.03 0.78 3.75
N LEU A 66 -16.45 0.52 2.50
CA LEU A 66 -17.80 0.86 2.04
C LEU A 66 -18.88 0.17 2.89
N CYS A 67 -18.65 -1.10 3.25
CA CYS A 67 -19.55 -1.85 4.13
C CYS A 67 -19.61 -1.26 5.54
N ILE A 68 -18.47 -0.88 6.13
CA ILE A 68 -18.42 -0.23 7.45
C ILE A 68 -19.20 1.08 7.43
N VAL A 69 -18.99 1.92 6.41
CA VAL A 69 -19.72 3.19 6.26
C VAL A 69 -21.23 2.93 6.12
N ALA A 70 -21.63 1.95 5.30
CA ALA A 70 -23.03 1.58 5.15
C ALA A 70 -23.65 1.08 6.47
N LEU A 71 -22.92 0.28 7.26
CA LEU A 71 -23.38 -0.17 8.59
C LEU A 71 -23.56 0.99 9.56
N VAL A 72 -22.66 1.97 9.57
CA VAL A 72 -22.81 3.16 10.42
C VAL A 72 -24.09 3.92 10.06
N VAL A 73 -24.35 4.11 8.77
CA VAL A 73 -25.61 4.73 8.30
C VAL A 73 -26.81 3.86 8.66
N LEU A 74 -26.73 2.55 8.52
CA LEU A 74 -27.80 1.62 8.90
C LEU A 74 -28.13 1.73 10.39
N VAL A 75 -27.13 1.63 11.27
CA VAL A 75 -27.31 1.78 12.72
C VAL A 75 -27.99 3.10 13.02
N TRP A 76 -27.52 4.20 12.43
CA TRP A 76 -28.15 5.52 12.57
C TRP A 76 -29.63 5.52 12.13
N THR A 77 -29.96 4.93 10.97
CA THR A 77 -31.35 4.86 10.50
C THR A 77 -32.24 4.03 11.41
N TYR A 78 -31.74 2.90 11.92
CA TYR A 78 -32.47 2.06 12.87
C TYR A 78 -32.64 2.74 14.23
N THR A 79 -31.66 3.52 14.69
CA THR A 79 -31.78 4.35 15.89
C THR A 79 -32.83 5.44 15.71
N LEU A 80 -32.84 6.15 14.57
CA LEU A 80 -33.85 7.17 14.27
C LEU A 80 -35.27 6.60 14.16
N THR A 81 -35.40 5.36 13.70
CA THR A 81 -36.70 4.67 13.59
C THR A 81 -37.15 4.09 14.94
N SER A 82 -36.37 4.31 16.02
CA SER A 82 -36.60 3.78 17.37
C SER A 82 -36.84 2.25 17.43
N THR A 83 -36.31 1.51 16.45
CA THR A 83 -36.42 0.05 16.41
C THR A 83 -35.39 -0.63 17.30
N ILE A 84 -34.27 0.03 17.57
CA ILE A 84 -33.20 -0.46 18.44
C ILE A 84 -33.34 0.20 19.81
N ASP A 85 -33.51 -0.63 20.84
CA ASP A 85 -33.56 -0.21 22.24
C ASP A 85 -32.21 0.37 22.69
N GLU A 86 -32.24 1.32 23.63
CA GLU A 86 -31.06 1.98 24.17
C GLU A 86 -30.07 0.97 24.78
N ASN A 87 -30.60 -0.04 25.47
CA ASN A 87 -29.78 -1.09 26.08
C ASN A 87 -29.09 -1.97 25.02
N SER A 88 -29.76 -2.21 23.89
CA SER A 88 -29.20 -2.99 22.79
C SER A 88 -28.05 -2.23 22.12
N LEU A 89 -28.21 -0.91 21.94
CA LEU A 89 -27.16 -0.06 21.39
C LEU A 89 -25.93 -0.02 22.30
N LEU A 90 -26.14 0.16 23.61
CA LEU A 90 -25.06 0.12 24.59
C LEU A 90 -24.36 -1.25 24.64
N PHE A 91 -25.12 -2.34 24.54
CA PHE A 91 -24.55 -3.68 24.52
C PHE A 91 -23.68 -3.91 23.28
N ILE A 92 -24.14 -3.45 22.11
CA ILE A 92 -23.36 -3.54 20.85
C ILE A 92 -22.07 -2.72 20.96
N ASP A 93 -22.14 -1.49 21.46
CA ASP A 93 -20.98 -0.60 21.63
C ASP A 93 -19.94 -1.21 22.59
N VAL A 94 -20.38 -1.69 23.75
CA VAL A 94 -19.50 -2.34 24.74
C VAL A 94 -18.91 -3.63 24.19
N SER A 95 -19.70 -4.44 23.50
CA SER A 95 -19.24 -5.70 22.90
C SER A 95 -18.17 -5.46 21.82
N LEU A 96 -18.37 -4.44 20.97
CA LEU A 96 -17.40 -4.05 19.95
C LEU A 96 -16.09 -3.57 20.59
N LEU A 97 -16.17 -2.74 21.62
CA LEU A 97 -15.01 -2.21 22.34
C LEU A 97 -14.20 -3.33 23.01
N VAL A 98 -14.86 -4.27 23.69
CA VAL A 98 -14.21 -5.44 24.30
C VAL A 98 -13.58 -6.33 23.23
N SER A 99 -14.26 -6.54 22.10
CA SER A 99 -13.73 -7.35 20.99
C SER A 99 -12.45 -6.76 20.40
N VAL A 100 -12.41 -5.44 20.16
CA VAL A 100 -11.21 -4.75 19.65
C VAL A 100 -10.06 -4.85 20.66
N ALA A 101 -10.32 -4.58 21.94
CA ALA A 101 -9.31 -4.70 22.99
C ALA A 101 -8.75 -6.13 23.11
N ALA A 102 -9.62 -7.14 23.06
CA ALA A 102 -9.22 -8.55 23.07
C ALA A 102 -8.37 -8.90 21.83
N SER A 103 -8.74 -8.44 20.63
CA SER A 103 -7.97 -8.69 19.42
C SER A 103 -6.56 -8.09 19.46
N LEU A 104 -6.39 -6.93 20.07
CA LEU A 104 -5.10 -6.28 20.25
C LEU A 104 -4.24 -6.94 21.33
N LEU A 105 -4.87 -7.44 22.39
CA LEU A 105 -4.19 -8.27 23.39
C LEU A 105 -3.72 -9.60 22.79
N VAL A 106 -4.55 -10.23 21.96
CA VAL A 106 -4.17 -11.44 21.21
C VAL A 106 -3.01 -11.12 20.26
N LEU A 107 -3.07 -9.99 19.55
CA LEU A 107 -1.97 -9.54 18.70
C LEU A 107 -0.68 -9.30 19.48
N HIS A 108 -0.75 -8.67 20.66
CA HIS A 108 0.39 -8.54 21.57
C HIS A 108 0.92 -9.93 21.96
N LEU A 109 0.05 -10.86 22.38
CA LEU A 109 0.46 -12.20 22.80
C LEU A 109 1.18 -12.98 21.69
N PHE A 110 0.76 -12.82 20.42
CA PHE A 110 1.40 -13.48 19.27
C PHE A 110 2.65 -12.76 18.77
N LEU A 111 2.73 -11.44 18.88
CA LEU A 111 3.88 -10.64 18.40
C LEU A 111 4.98 -10.50 19.46
N HIS A 112 4.67 -10.62 20.74
CA HIS A 112 5.68 -10.56 21.79
C HIS A 112 6.57 -11.80 21.72
N ASP A 113 7.85 -11.61 21.38
CA ASP A 113 8.82 -12.70 21.39
C ASP A 113 9.19 -13.03 22.85
N TYR A 114 8.50 -14.00 23.46
CA TYR A 114 8.80 -14.49 24.81
C TYR A 114 10.11 -15.30 24.87
N SER A 115 10.80 -15.50 23.74
CA SER A 115 12.03 -16.29 23.61
C SER A 115 13.31 -15.49 23.93
N GLU A 116 13.30 -14.62 24.92
CA GLU A 116 14.52 -13.92 25.37
C GLU A 116 15.39 -14.80 26.30
N SER A 117 14.93 -16.00 26.68
CA SER A 117 15.57 -16.78 27.76
C SER A 117 16.31 -18.05 27.34
N THR A 118 16.44 -18.35 26.04
CA THR A 118 17.24 -19.51 25.59
C THR A 118 18.21 -19.10 24.49
N VAL A 119 19.45 -18.80 24.92
CA VAL A 119 20.73 -18.90 24.18
C VAL A 119 20.57 -18.97 22.65
N LYS A 120 20.71 -17.84 21.94
CA LYS A 120 20.79 -17.84 20.47
C LYS A 120 22.22 -17.61 19.99
N ALA A 121 22.66 -18.55 19.16
CA ALA A 121 23.88 -18.53 18.36
C ALA A 121 23.87 -17.37 17.34
N PRO A 122 25.04 -16.89 16.89
CA PRO A 122 25.16 -15.73 16.02
C PRO A 122 24.77 -16.09 14.58
N GLY A 123 23.83 -15.36 13.95
CA GLY A 123 23.68 -15.42 12.49
C GLY A 123 22.34 -15.11 11.82
N VAL A 124 21.23 -14.89 12.53
CA VAL A 124 19.94 -14.58 11.86
C VAL A 124 19.38 -13.23 12.33
N LEU A 125 19.46 -12.23 11.45
CA LEU A 125 18.98 -10.86 11.64
C LEU A 125 17.43 -10.78 11.57
N LYS A 126 16.73 -11.40 12.51
CA LYS A 126 15.33 -11.06 12.80
C LYS A 126 15.34 -9.91 13.81
N ASN A 127 14.97 -8.69 13.42
CA ASN A 127 14.92 -7.53 14.33
C ASN A 127 13.87 -7.77 15.45
N PRO A 128 14.27 -8.20 16.66
CA PRO A 128 13.31 -8.52 17.72
C PRO A 128 12.73 -7.25 18.36
N ALA A 129 13.51 -6.15 18.32
CA ALA A 129 13.11 -4.83 18.80
C ALA A 129 11.86 -4.29 18.08
N LEU A 130 11.75 -4.49 16.76
CA LEU A 130 10.61 -3.99 15.99
C LEU A 130 9.32 -4.71 16.39
N THR A 131 9.36 -6.04 16.53
CA THR A 131 8.20 -6.84 16.94
C THR A 131 7.77 -6.53 18.38
N SER A 132 8.74 -6.33 19.28
CA SER A 132 8.50 -5.91 20.67
C SER A 132 7.84 -4.52 20.74
N CYS A 133 8.34 -3.53 19.99
CA CYS A 133 7.72 -2.20 19.91
C CYS A 133 6.28 -2.26 19.37
N ILE A 134 6.01 -3.06 18.33
CA ILE A 134 4.64 -3.22 17.81
C ILE A 134 3.73 -3.87 18.85
N SER A 135 4.21 -4.90 19.54
CA SER A 135 3.45 -5.60 20.57
C SER A 135 3.06 -4.65 21.71
N VAL A 136 4.05 -3.97 22.31
CA VAL A 136 3.81 -3.02 23.41
C VAL A 136 2.86 -1.91 22.98
N ASN A 137 3.03 -1.36 21.77
CA ASN A 137 2.10 -0.38 21.22
C ASN A 137 0.67 -0.93 21.08
N ALA A 138 0.50 -2.20 20.67
CA ALA A 138 -0.82 -2.83 20.57
C ALA A 138 -1.50 -2.99 21.94
N SER A 139 -0.76 -3.38 22.98
CA SER A 139 -1.30 -3.51 24.35
C SER A 139 -1.62 -2.17 25.00
N VAL A 140 -0.76 -1.16 24.81
CA VAL A 140 -1.04 0.21 25.26
C VAL A 140 -2.29 0.74 24.58
N VAL A 141 -2.46 0.49 23.28
CA VAL A 141 -3.68 0.92 22.61
C VAL A 141 -4.91 0.12 23.07
N ALA A 142 -4.80 -1.20 23.30
CA ALA A 142 -5.89 -2.00 23.86
C ALA A 142 -6.37 -1.44 25.22
N SER A 143 -5.43 -1.12 26.11
CA SER A 143 -5.75 -0.55 27.42
C SER A 143 -6.31 0.87 27.32
N VAL A 144 -5.80 1.68 26.39
CA VAL A 144 -6.35 3.01 26.09
C VAL A 144 -7.77 2.89 25.52
N PHE A 145 -8.11 1.94 24.65
CA PHE A 145 -9.49 1.76 24.18
C PHE A 145 -10.47 1.35 25.29
N VAL A 146 -10.01 0.53 26.23
CA VAL A 146 -10.81 0.13 27.39
C VAL A 146 -10.98 1.28 28.39
N ALA A 147 -9.91 2.03 28.65
CA ALA A 147 -9.90 3.15 29.58
C ALA A 147 -10.55 4.42 29.01
N SER A 148 -10.40 4.66 27.71
CA SER A 148 -10.96 5.80 27.00
C SER A 148 -12.17 5.33 26.19
N ARG A 149 -13.34 5.46 26.78
CA ARG A 149 -14.58 5.58 26.01
C ARG A 149 -14.52 6.88 25.20
N LEU A 150 -13.84 6.83 24.05
CA LEU A 150 -13.21 7.98 23.39
C LEU A 150 -14.18 9.11 23.02
N PRO A 151 -13.97 10.33 23.54
CA PRO A 151 -14.65 11.54 23.06
C PRO A 151 -14.13 12.07 21.71
N SER A 152 -13.08 11.49 21.12
CA SER A 152 -12.45 12.02 19.88
C SER A 152 -12.56 11.06 18.67
N ARG A 153 -13.33 11.49 17.67
CA ARG A 153 -13.77 10.74 16.48
C ARG A 153 -12.65 10.24 15.54
N LEU A 154 -11.42 10.73 15.67
CA LEU A 154 -10.34 10.50 14.68
C LEU A 154 -9.52 9.22 14.92
N HIS A 155 -9.50 8.69 16.14
CA HIS A 155 -8.65 7.55 16.48
C HIS A 155 -9.17 6.21 15.92
N VAL A 156 -10.49 6.07 15.74
CA VAL A 156 -11.11 4.87 15.16
C VAL A 156 -10.73 4.70 13.68
N PHE A 157 -10.61 5.80 12.94
CA PHE A 157 -10.27 5.80 11.51
C PHE A 157 -8.81 5.43 11.23
N LEU A 158 -7.88 5.69 12.16
CA LEU A 158 -6.49 5.23 12.06
C LEU A 158 -6.32 3.76 12.44
N PHE A 159 -7.27 3.19 13.19
CA PHE A 159 -7.15 1.84 13.72
C PHE A 159 -7.63 0.75 12.76
N ALA A 160 -8.70 1.00 12.02
CA ALA A 160 -9.17 0.10 10.97
C ALA A 160 -8.05 -0.31 10.00
N PRO A 161 -7.26 0.61 9.39
CA PRO A 161 -6.19 0.22 8.48
C PRO A 161 -5.05 -0.58 9.14
N LEU A 162 -4.77 -0.34 10.42
CA LEU A 162 -3.76 -1.11 11.17
C LEU A 162 -4.24 -2.55 11.44
N VAL A 163 -5.50 -2.73 11.83
CA VAL A 163 -6.10 -4.04 12.09
C VAL A 163 -6.22 -4.84 10.79
N THR A 164 -6.73 -4.23 9.71
CA THR A 164 -6.82 -4.88 8.40
C THR A 164 -5.44 -5.27 7.87
N TYR A 165 -4.43 -4.41 8.06
CA TYR A 165 -3.03 -4.71 7.73
C TYR A 165 -2.48 -5.91 8.54
N CYS A 166 -2.69 -5.93 9.86
CA CYS A 166 -2.23 -7.01 10.73
C CYS A 166 -2.92 -8.35 10.42
N ILE A 167 -4.23 -8.33 10.13
CA ILE A 167 -4.98 -9.54 9.73
C ILE A 167 -4.48 -10.06 8.38
N LYS A 168 -4.26 -9.16 7.40
CA LYS A 168 -3.71 -9.53 6.08
C LYS A 168 -2.30 -10.12 6.19
N LYS A 169 -1.50 -9.65 7.17
CA LYS A 169 -0.16 -10.16 7.48
C LYS A 169 -0.17 -11.56 8.12
N TYR A 170 -1.20 -11.89 8.91
CA TYR A 170 -1.25 -13.15 9.64
C TYR A 170 -1.94 -14.28 8.85
N SER A 171 -3.09 -14.01 8.23
CA SER A 171 -3.76 -15.02 7.40
C SER A 171 -4.65 -14.39 6.34
N PHE A 172 -4.22 -14.58 5.09
CA PHE A 172 -4.96 -14.13 3.92
C PHE A 172 -6.38 -14.75 3.84
N ARG A 173 -6.54 -16.02 4.21
CA ARG A 173 -7.83 -16.71 4.17
C ARG A 173 -8.82 -16.15 5.19
N LEU A 174 -8.36 -15.83 6.40
CA LEU A 174 -9.21 -15.25 7.43
C LEU A 174 -9.69 -13.85 7.04
N HIS A 175 -8.80 -13.02 6.48
CA HIS A 175 -9.19 -11.72 5.93
C HIS A 175 -10.30 -11.83 4.89
N LEU A 176 -10.16 -12.78 3.95
CA LEU A 176 -11.15 -13.01 2.91
C LEU A 176 -12.50 -13.48 3.49
N CYS A 177 -12.48 -14.46 4.40
CA CYS A 177 -13.69 -14.95 5.06
C CYS A 177 -14.39 -13.84 5.87
N PHE A 178 -13.63 -13.05 6.62
CA PHE A 178 -14.14 -11.93 7.39
C PHE A 178 -14.79 -10.89 6.49
N SER A 179 -14.13 -10.52 5.38
CA SER A 179 -14.67 -9.54 4.43
C SER A 179 -15.96 -10.04 3.75
N ILE A 180 -16.00 -11.32 3.32
CA ILE A 180 -17.22 -11.91 2.74
C ILE A 180 -18.36 -11.91 3.77
N SER A 181 -18.07 -12.29 5.02
CA SER A 181 -19.06 -12.28 6.10
C SER A 181 -19.60 -10.88 6.36
N LEU A 182 -18.72 -9.88 6.40
CA LEU A 182 -19.11 -8.48 6.58
C LEU A 182 -20.01 -8.01 5.43
N MET A 183 -19.59 -8.21 4.17
CA MET A 183 -20.37 -7.86 2.98
C MET A 183 -21.74 -8.54 2.94
N ALA A 184 -21.82 -9.83 3.28
CA ALA A 184 -23.09 -10.55 3.33
C ALA A 184 -24.02 -9.99 4.42
N THR A 185 -23.46 -9.66 5.58
CA THR A 185 -24.20 -9.08 6.70
C THR A 185 -24.74 -7.69 6.33
N THR A 186 -23.91 -6.82 5.73
CA THR A 186 -24.34 -5.48 5.32
C THR A 186 -25.45 -5.54 4.27
N LEU A 187 -25.29 -6.38 3.24
CA LEU A 187 -26.28 -6.58 2.19
C LEU A 187 -27.61 -7.11 2.75
N SER A 188 -27.56 -8.03 3.72
CA SER A 188 -28.76 -8.57 4.38
C SER A 188 -29.54 -7.47 5.11
N PHE A 189 -28.87 -6.65 5.93
CA PHE A 189 -29.53 -5.54 6.63
C PHE A 189 -30.08 -4.48 5.67
N VAL A 190 -29.33 -4.11 4.62
CA VAL A 190 -29.84 -3.16 3.61
C VAL A 190 -31.06 -3.74 2.89
N TYR A 191 -31.08 -5.05 2.60
CA TYR A 191 -32.23 -5.71 1.98
C TYR A 191 -33.46 -5.69 2.89
N MET A 192 -33.29 -5.89 4.20
CA MET A 192 -34.36 -5.75 5.19
C MET A 192 -34.90 -4.32 5.28
N LEU A 193 -34.06 -3.31 5.05
CA LEU A 193 -34.45 -1.90 5.06
C LEU A 193 -35.19 -1.50 3.77
N HIS A 194 -34.55 -1.64 2.60
CA HIS A 194 -35.13 -1.20 1.34
C HIS A 194 -34.48 -1.85 0.09
N ARG A 195 -35.33 -2.37 -0.81
CA ARG A 195 -34.87 -3.10 -2.01
C ARG A 195 -34.04 -2.24 -2.98
N LEU A 196 -34.35 -0.95 -3.16
CA LEU A 196 -33.55 -0.10 -4.05
C LEU A 196 -32.14 0.15 -3.50
N LEU A 197 -32.01 0.37 -2.19
CA LEU A 197 -30.70 0.58 -1.56
C LEU A 197 -29.85 -0.67 -1.66
N PHE A 198 -30.47 -1.85 -1.57
CA PHE A 198 -29.80 -3.13 -1.79
C PHE A 198 -29.24 -3.24 -3.22
N VAL A 199 -30.04 -2.93 -4.24
CA VAL A 199 -29.58 -2.98 -5.63
C VAL A 199 -28.45 -1.97 -5.88
N LEU A 200 -28.55 -0.76 -5.31
CA LEU A 200 -27.50 0.25 -5.42
C LEU A 200 -26.19 -0.19 -4.75
N LEU A 201 -26.24 -0.69 -3.52
CA LEU A 201 -25.06 -1.16 -2.80
C LEU A 201 -24.43 -2.38 -3.48
N LEU A 202 -25.24 -3.35 -3.92
CA LEU A 202 -24.77 -4.51 -4.67
C LEU A 202 -24.05 -4.09 -5.96
N SER A 203 -24.65 -3.17 -6.72
CA SER A 203 -24.07 -2.66 -7.96
C SER A 203 -22.74 -1.94 -7.70
N LEU A 204 -22.66 -1.13 -6.64
CA LEU A 204 -21.43 -0.46 -6.23
C LEU A 204 -20.34 -1.47 -5.84
N LEU A 205 -20.67 -2.51 -5.06
CA LEU A 205 -19.71 -3.53 -4.66
C LEU A 205 -19.20 -4.35 -5.85
N VAL A 206 -20.08 -4.71 -6.80
CA VAL A 206 -19.67 -5.37 -8.05
C VAL A 206 -18.78 -4.45 -8.88
N PHE A 207 -19.12 -3.16 -8.96
CA PHE A 207 -18.31 -2.19 -9.67
C PHE A 207 -16.90 -2.08 -9.08
N VAL A 208 -16.77 -1.93 -7.77
CA VAL A 208 -15.48 -1.76 -7.10
C VAL A 208 -14.64 -3.04 -7.14
N ASN A 209 -15.23 -4.22 -6.95
CA ASN A 209 -14.45 -5.47 -6.86
C ASN A 209 -14.14 -6.12 -8.21
N VAL A 210 -14.88 -5.80 -9.27
CA VAL A 210 -14.76 -6.49 -10.57
C VAL A 210 -14.55 -5.50 -11.70
N ILE A 211 -15.48 -4.57 -11.88
CA ILE A 211 -15.49 -3.67 -13.05
C ILE A 211 -14.27 -2.73 -13.00
N CYS A 212 -14.00 -2.12 -11.85
CA CYS A 212 -12.89 -1.21 -11.67
C CYS A 212 -11.52 -1.90 -11.86
N PRO A 213 -11.21 -3.04 -11.21
CA PRO A 213 -10.00 -3.83 -11.48
C PRO A 213 -9.84 -4.22 -12.95
N TYR A 214 -10.93 -4.66 -13.59
CA TYR A 214 -10.93 -5.00 -15.02
C TYR A 214 -10.58 -3.79 -15.88
N TRP A 215 -11.21 -2.65 -15.61
CA TRP A 215 -11.00 -1.45 -16.40
C TRP A 215 -9.61 -0.85 -16.17
N LEU A 216 -9.09 -0.90 -14.94
CA LEU A 216 -7.72 -0.49 -14.61
C LEU A 216 -6.65 -1.34 -15.30
N ILE A 217 -6.92 -2.63 -15.52
CA ILE A 217 -5.98 -3.49 -16.24
C ILE A 217 -6.08 -3.24 -17.74
N ARG A 218 -7.29 -3.02 -18.27
CA ARG A 218 -7.49 -2.62 -19.67
C ARG A 218 -6.82 -1.30 -20.02
N ILE A 219 -6.91 -0.29 -19.14
CA ILE A 219 -6.33 1.03 -19.45
C ILE A 219 -4.79 0.99 -19.44
N GLN A 220 -4.17 0.03 -18.73
CA GLN A 220 -2.72 -0.16 -18.75
C GLN A 220 -2.20 -0.61 -20.11
N GLU A 221 -3.02 -1.26 -20.93
CA GLU A 221 -2.66 -1.64 -22.31
C GLU A 221 -2.46 -0.40 -23.20
N TYR A 222 -3.07 0.74 -22.84
CA TYR A 222 -2.96 2.01 -23.57
C TYR A 222 -1.91 2.95 -22.97
N LYS A 223 -1.12 2.50 -21.97
CA LYS A 223 0.01 3.31 -21.49
C LYS A 223 1.11 3.24 -22.54
N PHE A 224 1.39 4.39 -23.17
CA PHE A 224 2.49 4.55 -24.11
C PHE A 224 3.69 5.16 -23.38
N GLU A 225 4.74 4.37 -23.21
CA GLU A 225 6.00 4.78 -22.60
C GLU A 225 7.12 4.56 -23.62
N ILE A 226 7.72 5.64 -24.13
CA ILE A 226 8.81 5.57 -25.09
C ILE A 226 10.10 5.70 -24.29
N ASN A 227 10.88 4.61 -24.22
CA ASN A 227 12.17 4.62 -23.55
C ASN A 227 13.27 4.89 -24.57
N GLY A 228 14.02 5.97 -24.37
CA GLY A 228 15.28 6.21 -25.07
C GLY A 228 16.46 5.56 -24.34
N PRO A 229 17.65 5.50 -24.96
CA PRO A 229 18.85 4.93 -24.36
C PRO A 229 19.36 5.67 -23.11
N TRP A 230 18.88 6.91 -22.86
CA TRP A 230 19.39 7.77 -21.79
C TRP A 230 18.31 8.29 -20.83
N ASP A 231 17.02 8.26 -21.21
CA ASP A 231 15.86 8.61 -20.35
C ASP A 231 14.51 8.30 -21.04
N GLU A 232 13.41 8.29 -20.27
CA GLU A 232 12.02 8.18 -20.77
C GLU A 232 11.65 9.45 -21.57
N ALA A 233 11.28 9.29 -22.85
CA ALA A 233 10.92 10.42 -23.70
C ALA A 233 9.52 10.95 -23.33
N LYS A 234 9.47 12.19 -22.86
CA LYS A 234 8.21 12.89 -22.58
C LYS A 234 7.68 13.52 -23.87
N LEU A 235 6.47 13.12 -24.27
CA LEU A 235 5.75 13.79 -25.34
C LEU A 235 5.30 15.17 -24.84
N CYS A 236 6.04 16.22 -25.19
CA CYS A 236 5.53 17.59 -25.09
C CYS A 236 4.56 17.83 -26.25
N PHE A 237 3.28 17.65 -25.99
CA PHE A 237 2.27 18.19 -26.90
C PHE A 237 2.15 19.68 -26.62
N ASP A 238 2.60 20.50 -27.56
CA ASP A 238 2.26 21.92 -27.57
C ASP A 238 0.78 21.99 -27.97
N ILE A 239 -0.09 22.16 -26.99
CA ILE A 239 -1.52 22.36 -27.22
C ILE A 239 -1.64 23.75 -27.81
N THR A 240 -1.62 23.85 -29.13
CA THR A 240 -2.04 25.05 -29.83
C THR A 240 -3.57 25.00 -29.85
N ASP A 241 -4.19 25.90 -29.08
CA ASP A 241 -5.64 26.16 -29.09
C ASP A 241 -6.14 26.54 -30.49
#